data_AF-A0A2B7WFQ0-F1
#
_entry.id   AF-A0A2B7WFQ0-F1
#
_cell.length_a   1.000
_cell.length_b   1.000
_cell.length_c   1.000
_cell.angle_alpha   90.00
_cell.angle_beta   90.00
_cell.angle_gamma   90.00
#
_symmetry.space_group_name_H-M   'P 1'
#
loop_
_entity.id
_entity.type
_entity.pdbx_description
1 polymer ?
#
loop_
_entity_poly.entity_id
_entity_poly.type
_entity_poly.pdbx_seq_one_letter_code
_entity_poly.pdbx_strand_id
1 'polypeptide(L)'
;YPTDKYPTDKYPTDKYPTDDKHDWDNKHGKHDKHDKHDKHDKHDKHDKHDKHDKNDKHDKAKVCGTCNPISGKNHCDPTTSCINTGKRFHCACRAGFKASHDNKDIHKQFRLPFKNFEYLVFTPENTECKILCDNNMKPANELCQEVPLRKDCEA
;
A
#
# COMPACT_ATOMS: atom_id res chain seq x y z
N TYR A 1 16.89 -41.17 7.79
CA TYR A 1 16.13 -39.91 7.85
C TYR A 1 14.70 -40.19 7.43
N PRO A 2 13.73 -40.14 8.34
CA PRO A 2 12.32 -40.22 7.96
C PRO A 2 11.90 -38.93 7.28
N THR A 3 11.31 -39.04 6.09
CA THR A 3 10.66 -37.95 5.37
C THR A 3 9.19 -37.92 5.78
N ASP A 4 8.85 -37.11 6.77
CA ASP A 4 7.44 -36.86 7.11
C ASP A 4 6.81 -36.04 5.98
N LYS A 5 5.91 -36.68 5.23
CA LYS A 5 5.09 -36.03 4.20
C LYS A 5 4.01 -35.22 4.90
N TYR A 6 3.98 -33.91 4.69
CA TYR A 6 2.88 -33.06 5.15
C TYR A 6 1.54 -33.53 4.55
N PRO A 7 0.47 -33.63 5.35
CA PRO A 7 -0.86 -33.92 4.83
C PRO A 7 -1.32 -32.78 3.92
N THR A 8 -1.73 -33.12 2.70
CA THR A 8 -2.41 -32.19 1.81
C THR A 8 -3.91 -32.24 2.15
N ASP A 9 -4.37 -31.30 2.98
CA ASP A 9 -5.79 -31.19 3.28
C ASP A 9 -6.54 -30.85 1.99
N LYS A 10 -7.31 -31.81 1.48
CA LYS A 10 -8.24 -31.59 0.37
C LYS A 10 -9.44 -30.84 0.92
N TYR A 11 -9.55 -29.56 0.60
CA TYR A 11 -10.77 -28.80 0.85
C TYR A 11 -11.94 -29.39 0.02
N PRO A 12 -13.10 -29.68 0.62
CA PRO A 12 -14.29 -30.09 -0.11
C PRO A 12 -14.78 -28.95 -1.02
N THR A 13 -14.85 -29.18 -2.33
CA THR A 13 -15.40 -28.25 -3.34
C THR A 13 -16.89 -28.43 -3.54
N ASP A 14 -17.65 -28.67 -2.47
CA ASP A 14 -19.08 -28.91 -2.58
C ASP A 14 -19.90 -27.66 -2.22
N LYS A 15 -20.39 -27.03 -3.31
CA LYS A 15 -21.65 -26.27 -3.42
C LYS A 15 -21.72 -24.91 -2.70
N TYR A 16 -21.40 -23.87 -3.46
CA TYR A 16 -22.06 -22.57 -3.28
C TYR A 16 -23.55 -22.71 -3.61
N PRO A 17 -24.47 -22.27 -2.74
CA PRO A 17 -25.88 -22.13 -3.11
C PRO A 17 -25.99 -21.00 -4.15
N THR A 18 -26.41 -21.35 -5.37
CA THR A 18 -26.86 -20.38 -6.37
C THR A 18 -28.35 -20.20 -6.18
N ASP A 19 -28.75 -19.21 -5.40
CA ASP A 19 -30.15 -18.89 -5.20
C ASP A 19 -30.73 -18.18 -6.43
N ASP A 20 -31.76 -18.83 -6.96
CA ASP A 20 -32.95 -18.32 -7.64
C ASP A 20 -32.80 -17.52 -8.95
N LYS A 21 -33.12 -18.24 -10.03
CA LYS A 21 -33.57 -17.71 -11.32
C LYS A 21 -34.85 -16.88 -11.11
N HIS A 22 -34.79 -15.58 -11.33
CA HIS A 22 -35.97 -14.82 -11.74
C HIS A 22 -35.99 -14.70 -13.26
N ASP A 23 -36.99 -15.36 -13.84
CA ASP A 23 -37.45 -15.26 -15.22
C ASP A 23 -38.04 -13.87 -15.48
N TRP A 24 -37.55 -13.16 -16.50
CA TRP A 24 -38.28 -12.08 -17.13
C TRP A 24 -37.94 -12.01 -18.61
N ASP A 25 -38.63 -12.84 -19.39
CA ASP A 25 -38.90 -12.57 -20.80
C ASP A 25 -39.63 -11.22 -20.96
N ASN A 26 -38.96 -10.20 -21.51
CA ASN A 26 -39.64 -9.17 -22.30
C ASN A 26 -38.70 -8.29 -23.14
N LYS A 27 -38.86 -8.45 -24.46
CA LYS A 27 -38.85 -7.43 -25.51
C LYS A 27 -37.58 -6.61 -25.74
N HIS A 28 -36.98 -6.91 -26.90
CA HIS A 28 -36.20 -6.00 -27.72
C HIS A 28 -36.88 -4.63 -27.88
N GLY A 29 -36.43 -3.68 -27.06
CA GLY A 29 -36.64 -2.25 -27.22
C GLY A 29 -35.52 -1.63 -28.03
N LYS A 30 -35.89 -0.76 -28.96
CA LYS A 30 -35.09 -0.19 -30.05
C LYS A 30 -33.82 0.53 -29.59
N HIS A 31 -32.78 0.46 -30.41
CA HIS A 31 -31.66 1.40 -30.42
C HIS A 31 -32.20 2.81 -30.61
N ASP A 32 -32.14 3.62 -29.55
CA ASP A 32 -32.23 5.07 -29.68
C ASP A 32 -30.84 5.65 -29.92
N LYS A 33 -30.84 6.55 -30.89
CA LYS A 33 -29.68 7.05 -31.63
C LYS A 33 -28.74 7.83 -30.72
N HIS A 34 -27.44 7.67 -30.95
CA HIS A 34 -26.44 8.61 -30.45
C HIS A 34 -26.76 10.01 -30.95
N ASP A 35 -27.19 10.86 -30.03
CA ASP A 35 -27.28 12.29 -30.25
C ASP A 35 -25.88 12.90 -30.30
N LYS A 36 -25.78 13.94 -31.12
CA LYS A 36 -24.58 14.49 -31.73
C LYS A 36 -23.56 14.95 -30.69
N HIS A 37 -22.29 14.76 -31.04
CA HIS A 37 -21.18 15.52 -30.45
C HIS A 37 -21.42 17.01 -30.71
N ASP A 38 -21.85 17.71 -29.67
CA ASP A 38 -21.76 19.16 -29.61
C ASP A 38 -20.33 19.59 -29.30
N LYS A 39 -19.97 20.70 -29.94
CA LYS A 39 -18.64 21.23 -30.14
C LYS A 39 -17.91 21.50 -28.82
N HIS A 40 -16.60 21.25 -28.80
CA HIS A 40 -15.71 21.87 -27.82
C HIS A 40 -15.72 23.38 -28.02
N ASP A 41 -16.46 24.08 -27.16
CA ASP A 41 -16.26 25.49 -26.91
C ASP A 41 -15.01 25.70 -26.05
N LYS A 42 -14.29 26.76 -26.42
CA LYS A 42 -13.01 27.18 -25.85
C LYS A 42 -13.12 27.38 -24.34
N HIS A 43 -12.21 26.78 -23.58
CA HIS A 43 -11.93 27.28 -22.25
C HIS A 43 -11.00 28.49 -22.35
N ASP A 44 -11.61 29.65 -22.14
CA ASP A 44 -10.94 30.89 -21.79
C ASP A 44 -10.15 30.73 -20.49
N LYS A 45 -9.02 31.45 -20.45
CA LYS A 45 -8.14 31.59 -19.30
C LYS A 45 -8.94 32.05 -18.08
N HIS A 46 -8.75 31.37 -16.95
CA HIS A 46 -8.94 31.99 -15.65
C HIS A 46 -7.58 32.23 -14.98
N ASP A 47 -7.30 33.52 -14.84
CA ASP A 47 -6.34 34.08 -13.91
C ASP A 47 -6.66 33.67 -12.46
N LYS A 48 -5.57 33.56 -11.68
CA LYS A 48 -5.39 33.66 -10.21
C LYS A 48 -6.60 34.24 -9.44
N HIS A 49 -6.94 33.87 -8.21
CA HIS A 49 -6.27 33.33 -7.02
C HIS A 49 -7.33 32.45 -6.30
N ASP A 50 -6.98 31.52 -5.40
CA ASP A 50 -7.12 31.84 -3.98
C ASP A 50 -6.38 30.84 -3.08
N LYS A 51 -5.76 31.43 -2.06
CA LYS A 51 -5.07 30.76 -0.97
C LYS A 51 -6.01 29.82 -0.22
N HIS A 52 -5.58 28.58 -0.07
CA HIS A 52 -5.69 27.94 1.23
C HIS A 52 -4.30 27.77 1.82
N ASP A 53 -3.95 28.70 2.70
CA ASP A 53 -3.13 28.41 3.87
C ASP A 53 -3.75 27.23 4.61
N LYS A 54 -3.05 26.10 4.64
CA LYS A 54 -3.03 25.25 5.83
C LYS A 54 -1.59 24.92 6.14
N ASN A 55 -1.12 25.58 7.18
CA ASN A 55 -0.01 25.17 8.02
C ASN A 55 -0.17 23.68 8.35
N ASP A 56 0.53 22.81 7.64
CA ASP A 56 1.11 21.68 8.32
C ASP A 56 2.51 22.12 8.70
N LYS A 57 2.58 22.58 9.95
CA LYS A 57 3.82 22.61 10.71
C LYS A 57 4.53 21.30 10.41
N HIS A 58 5.57 21.36 9.57
CA HIS A 58 6.72 20.50 9.74
C HIS A 58 7.38 20.91 11.06
N ASP A 59 6.67 20.59 12.14
CA ASP A 59 7.31 20.22 13.39
C ASP A 59 8.46 19.31 12.97
N LYS A 60 9.63 19.56 13.55
CA LYS A 60 10.77 18.65 13.54
C LYS A 60 10.40 17.36 14.29
N ALA A 61 9.29 16.74 13.90
CA ALA A 61 8.80 15.48 14.37
C ALA A 61 9.73 14.43 13.77
N LYS A 62 10.49 13.82 14.68
CA LYS A 62 11.06 12.50 14.57
C LYS A 62 10.24 11.63 13.61
N VAL A 63 10.73 11.47 12.38
CA VAL A 63 10.00 10.82 11.28
C VAL A 63 9.88 9.34 11.57
N CYS A 64 8.80 8.97 12.26
CA CYS A 64 8.41 7.60 12.55
C CYS A 64 6.94 7.51 12.14
N GLY A 65 6.69 7.55 10.82
CA GLY A 65 5.35 7.60 10.26
C GLY A 65 4.53 6.39 10.70
N THR A 66 3.33 6.62 11.20
CA THR A 66 2.35 5.57 11.53
C THR A 66 1.26 5.54 10.46
N CYS A 67 0.46 4.47 10.43
CA CYS A 67 -0.74 4.39 9.57
C CYS A 67 -1.98 3.99 10.39
N ASN A 68 -3.17 4.28 9.87
CA ASN A 68 -4.43 3.84 10.49
C ASN A 68 -4.89 2.51 9.85
N PRO A 69 -5.12 1.43 10.59
CA PRO A 69 -5.51 0.15 10.00
C PRO A 69 -6.92 0.13 9.37
N ILE A 70 -7.74 1.16 9.57
CA ILE A 70 -9.09 1.25 9.00
C ILE A 70 -9.01 1.47 7.48
N SER A 71 -9.76 0.67 6.73
CA SER A 71 -9.91 0.81 5.27
C SER A 71 -10.28 2.23 4.87
N GLY A 72 -9.54 2.77 3.90
CA GLY A 72 -9.68 4.16 3.44
C GLY A 72 -9.01 5.22 4.31
N LYS A 73 -8.32 4.82 5.40
CA LYS A 73 -7.59 5.75 6.28
C LYS A 73 -6.11 5.41 6.46
N ASN A 74 -5.64 4.26 5.94
CA ASN A 74 -4.25 3.85 6.15
C ASN A 74 -3.24 4.76 5.44
N HIS A 75 -3.65 5.39 4.34
CA HIS A 75 -2.83 6.22 3.45
C HIS A 75 -1.47 5.61 3.11
N CYS A 76 -1.33 4.30 3.17
CA CYS A 76 -0.14 3.62 2.68
C CYS A 76 -0.21 3.58 1.15
N ASP A 77 0.95 3.69 0.49
CA ASP A 77 1.01 3.47 -0.94
C ASP A 77 0.62 2.01 -1.26
N PRO A 78 -0.06 1.70 -2.39
CA PRO A 78 -0.45 0.33 -2.76
C PRO A 78 0.69 -0.69 -2.82
N THR A 79 1.95 -0.26 -2.91
CA THR A 79 3.13 -1.13 -2.87
C THR A 79 3.62 -1.46 -1.46
N THR A 80 3.00 -0.84 -0.46
CA THR A 80 3.26 -1.02 0.96
C THR A 80 2.01 -1.58 1.65
N SER A 81 2.18 -2.06 2.88
CA SER A 81 1.09 -2.56 3.72
C SER A 81 1.12 -1.89 5.08
N CYS A 82 -0.05 -1.51 5.60
CA CYS A 82 -0.18 -1.05 6.98
C CYS A 82 -0.14 -2.25 7.93
N ILE A 83 0.95 -2.42 8.66
CA ILE A 83 1.21 -3.58 9.53
C ILE A 83 1.25 -3.20 10.99
N ASN A 84 0.75 -4.09 11.86
CA ASN A 84 0.84 -3.94 13.31
C ASN A 84 2.24 -4.37 13.80
N THR A 85 2.99 -3.45 14.41
CA THR A 85 4.31 -3.73 15.00
C THR A 85 4.24 -4.02 16.50
N GLY A 86 3.04 -4.06 17.07
CA GLY A 86 2.77 -4.40 18.46
C GLY A 86 1.95 -3.32 19.15
N LYS A 87 2.46 -2.08 19.20
CA LYS A 87 1.72 -0.95 19.81
C LYS A 87 1.25 0.06 18.78
N ARG A 88 1.90 0.12 17.62
CA ARG A 88 1.57 1.02 16.52
C ARG A 88 1.42 0.26 15.21
N PHE A 89 0.90 0.97 14.23
CA PHE A 89 0.83 0.50 12.86
C PHE A 89 1.73 1.36 11.99
N HIS A 90 2.42 0.73 11.04
CA HIS A 90 3.32 1.42 10.12
C HIS A 90 3.11 0.94 8.69
N CYS A 91 3.30 1.83 7.72
CA CYS A 91 3.43 1.40 6.34
C CYS A 91 4.79 0.71 6.17
N ALA A 92 4.77 -0.51 5.65
CA ALA A 92 5.96 -1.30 5.41
C ALA A 92 6.00 -1.79 3.96
N CYS A 93 7.19 -1.72 3.37
CA CYS A 93 7.52 -2.33 2.11
C CYS A 93 7.32 -3.85 2.14
N ARG A 94 7.07 -4.43 0.97
CA ARG A 94 7.25 -5.88 0.79
C ARG A 94 8.72 -6.25 1.05
N ALA A 95 8.96 -7.44 1.58
CA ALA A 95 10.31 -7.91 1.88
C ALA A 95 11.21 -7.85 0.63
N GLY A 96 12.43 -7.33 0.78
CA GLY A 96 13.38 -7.14 -0.32
C GLY A 96 13.16 -5.87 -1.15
N PHE A 97 12.23 -4.99 -0.76
CA PHE A 97 12.01 -3.69 -1.39
C PHE A 97 12.25 -2.51 -0.43
N LYS A 98 12.62 -1.37 -1.02
CA LYS A 98 12.89 -0.08 -0.37
C LYS A 98 12.26 1.07 -1.19
N ALA A 99 12.16 2.25 -0.59
CA ALA A 99 11.44 3.40 -1.16
C ALA A 99 12.35 4.44 -1.84
N SER A 100 13.66 4.38 -1.59
CA SER A 100 14.62 5.30 -2.18
C SER A 100 15.93 4.61 -2.52
N HIS A 101 16.57 5.06 -3.60
CA HIS A 101 17.97 4.72 -3.90
C HIS A 101 18.93 5.38 -2.91
N ASP A 102 18.56 6.52 -2.32
CA ASP A 102 19.29 7.09 -1.20
C ASP A 102 18.92 6.33 0.07
N ASN A 103 19.78 5.39 0.44
CA ASN A 103 19.65 4.57 1.63
C ASN A 103 19.49 5.41 2.91
N LYS A 104 19.98 6.65 2.96
CA LYS A 104 19.97 7.50 4.17
C LYS A 104 18.79 8.48 4.22
N ASP A 105 17.91 8.48 3.22
CA ASP A 105 16.72 9.33 3.21
C ASP A 105 15.67 8.83 4.21
N ILE A 106 15.82 9.26 5.45
CA ILE A 106 14.93 8.94 6.57
C ILE A 106 13.49 9.47 6.38
N HIS A 107 13.27 10.39 5.44
CA HIS A 107 11.95 10.91 5.13
C HIS A 107 11.19 9.99 4.17
N LYS A 108 11.86 9.01 3.57
CA LYS A 108 11.24 8.01 2.70
C LYS A 108 11.32 6.62 3.29
N GLN A 109 12.42 6.29 3.96
CA GLN A 109 12.68 4.93 4.40
C GLN A 109 13.50 4.84 5.67
N PHE A 110 13.20 3.82 6.46
CA PHE A 110 13.96 3.46 7.63
C PHE A 110 13.69 1.99 7.99
N ARG A 111 14.57 1.40 8.80
CA ARG A 111 14.31 0.12 9.45
C ARG A 111 14.04 0.30 10.92
N LEU A 112 13.30 -0.63 11.51
CA LEU A 112 13.01 -0.65 12.94
C LEU A 112 13.64 -1.88 13.59
N PRO A 113 14.21 -1.76 14.80
CA PRO A 113 14.88 -2.87 15.49
C PRO A 113 13.87 -3.79 16.20
N PHE A 114 12.77 -4.15 15.54
CA PHE A 114 11.70 -4.95 16.13
C PHE A 114 11.84 -6.41 15.75
N LYS A 115 11.72 -7.28 16.74
CA LYS A 115 11.79 -8.73 16.54
C LYS A 115 10.71 -9.19 15.56
N ASN A 116 11.11 -10.00 14.59
CA ASN A 116 10.29 -10.52 13.49
C ASN A 116 9.90 -9.51 12.40
N PHE A 117 10.38 -8.27 12.46
CA PHE A 117 10.17 -7.27 11.41
C PHE A 117 11.47 -6.66 10.92
N GLU A 118 12.62 -7.19 11.35
CA GLU A 118 13.93 -6.64 11.03
C GLU A 118 14.16 -6.59 9.52
N TYR A 119 13.55 -7.50 8.77
CA TYR A 119 13.69 -7.64 7.32
C TYR A 119 12.85 -6.65 6.49
N LEU A 120 12.03 -5.84 7.15
CA LEU A 120 11.14 -4.87 6.51
C LEU A 120 11.75 -3.47 6.52
N VAL A 121 11.50 -2.75 5.43
CA VAL A 121 11.71 -1.32 5.34
C VAL A 121 10.37 -0.64 5.60
N PHE A 122 10.37 0.34 6.50
CA PHE A 122 9.22 1.13 6.87
C PHE A 122 9.28 2.49 6.18
N THR A 123 8.11 3.03 5.87
CA THR A 123 7.96 4.27 5.12
C THR A 123 6.85 5.13 5.74
N PRO A 124 6.87 6.45 5.53
CA PRO A 124 5.70 7.28 5.82
C PRO A 124 4.52 6.97 4.89
N GLU A 125 3.35 7.51 5.24
CA GLU A 125 2.17 7.50 4.37
C GLU A 125 2.51 8.03 2.96
N ASN A 126 1.81 7.53 1.94
CA ASN A 126 1.91 7.91 0.53
C ASN A 126 3.31 7.75 -0.08
N THR A 127 4.14 6.89 0.49
CA THR A 127 5.51 6.65 0.01
C THR A 127 5.58 5.32 -0.75
N GLU A 128 5.85 5.40 -2.05
CA GLU A 128 5.99 4.25 -2.94
C GLU A 128 7.24 3.42 -2.61
N CYS A 129 7.09 2.09 -2.63
CA CYS A 129 8.15 1.13 -2.34
C CYS A 129 8.28 0.06 -3.44
N LYS A 130 9.02 0.41 -4.50
CA LYS A 130 9.25 -0.44 -5.68
C LYS A 130 10.73 -0.74 -5.96
N ILE A 131 11.66 -0.13 -5.23
CA ILE A 131 13.09 -0.29 -5.49
C ILE A 131 13.55 -1.56 -4.79
N LEU A 132 14.32 -2.41 -5.48
CA LEU A 132 14.89 -3.60 -4.86
C LEU A 132 15.98 -3.22 -3.87
N CYS A 133 16.04 -3.92 -2.74
CA CYS A 133 17.18 -3.87 -1.85
C CYS A 133 18.40 -4.51 -2.52
N ASP A 134 19.60 -4.08 -2.13
CA ASP A 134 20.88 -4.51 -2.70
C ASP A 134 21.09 -6.03 -2.50
N ASN A 135 20.46 -6.57 -1.45
CA ASN A 135 20.56 -7.97 -1.06
C ASN A 135 19.19 -8.68 -1.02
N ASN A 136 18.27 -8.31 -1.90
CA ASN A 136 16.89 -8.81 -2.01
C ASN A 136 16.69 -10.34 -2.07
N MET A 137 17.73 -11.14 -2.35
CA MET A 137 17.69 -12.62 -2.38
C MET A 137 18.25 -13.28 -1.12
N LYS A 138 18.71 -12.49 -0.14
CA LYS A 138 19.26 -12.99 1.11
C LYS A 138 18.16 -13.44 2.08
N PRO A 139 18.48 -14.26 3.10
CA PRO A 139 17.52 -14.59 4.15
C PRO A 139 17.03 -13.33 4.87
N ALA A 140 15.86 -13.44 5.52
CA ALA A 140 15.16 -12.31 6.11
C ALA A 140 16.05 -11.42 7.01
N ASN A 141 16.85 -12.01 7.89
CA ASN A 141 17.75 -11.29 8.79
C ASN A 141 18.79 -10.40 8.07
N GLU A 142 19.11 -10.73 6.82
CA GLU A 142 20.05 -9.99 5.98
C GLU A 142 19.36 -8.98 5.06
N LEU A 143 18.06 -9.10 4.78
CA LEU A 143 17.36 -8.23 3.83
C LEU A 143 17.45 -6.74 4.20
N CYS A 144 17.71 -5.92 3.19
CA CYS A 144 17.67 -4.45 3.19
C CYS A 144 18.58 -3.81 4.27
N GLN A 145 19.74 -4.40 4.57
CA GLN A 145 20.68 -3.91 5.60
C GLN A 145 21.36 -2.59 5.24
N GLU A 146 21.32 -2.20 3.99
CA GLU A 146 21.78 -0.89 3.56
C GLU A 146 20.89 0.26 4.09
N VAL A 147 19.63 -0.01 4.43
CA VAL A 147 18.70 0.99 5.01
C VAL A 147 18.95 1.13 6.53
N PRO A 148 19.21 2.33 7.06
CA PRO A 148 19.54 2.54 8.47
C PRO A 148 18.42 2.16 9.45
N LEU A 149 18.82 1.59 10.58
CA LEU A 149 17.95 1.37 11.74
C LEU A 149 17.69 2.69 12.49
N ARG A 150 16.43 2.95 12.78
CA ARG A 150 15.98 4.04 13.66
C ARG A 150 15.55 3.45 15.01
N LYS A 151 16.38 3.67 16.04
CA LYS A 151 16.13 3.20 17.42
C LYS A 151 15.19 4.11 18.21
N ASP A 152 14.92 5.27 17.63
CA ASP A 152 14.25 6.38 18.26
C ASP A 152 12.75 6.35 17.92
N CYS A 153 12.31 5.44 17.03
CA CYS A 153 10.92 5.14 16.75
C CYS A 153 10.40 4.02 17.68
N GLU A 154 9.16 4.17 18.14
CA GLU A 154 8.48 3.15 18.95
C GLU A 154 7.83 2.08 18.06
N ALA A 155 7.73 0.85 18.57
CA ALA A 155 6.95 -0.24 18.01
C ALA A 155 5.45 -0.08 18.25
#